data_AF-A0A961VXU2-F1
#
_entry.id   AF-A0A961VXU2-F1
#
_cell.length_a   1.000
_cell.length_b   1.000
_cell.length_c   1.000
_cell.angle_alpha   90.00
_cell.angle_beta   90.00
_cell.angle_gamma   90.00
#
_symmetry.space_group_name_H-M   'P 1'
#
loop_
_entity.id
_entity.type
_entity.pdbx_description
1 polymer ?
#
loop_
_entity_poly.entity_id
_entity_poly.type
_entity_poly.pdbx_seq_one_letter_code
_entity_poly.pdbx_strand_id
1 'polypeptide(L)'
;MTGKSLFIALTSVFVAVSAMSGAVHADKFSKIYNNPKVGSKRLDGCYSFPGSCKSQQQANAFCQMKGYAFASDFSATNKFGMYQAKRLGDGGTCTASCTVMTRVVCVAKGHDYE
;
A
#
# COMPACT_ATOMS: atom_id res chain seq x y z
N MET A 1 -39.42 38.29 -61.78
CA MET A 1 -39.31 36.89 -61.27
C MET A 1 -38.17 36.89 -60.25
N THR A 2 -38.48 37.24 -59.01
CA THR A 2 -38.58 36.36 -57.82
C THR A 2 -37.23 36.04 -57.18
N GLY A 3 -36.92 36.78 -56.11
CA GLY A 3 -35.91 36.41 -55.12
C GLY A 3 -36.35 35.25 -54.23
N LYS A 4 -35.40 34.78 -53.41
CA LYS A 4 -35.57 34.02 -52.15
C LYS A 4 -34.15 33.77 -51.61
N SER A 5 -33.73 34.48 -50.57
CA SER A 5 -33.88 34.09 -49.16
C SER A 5 -32.91 32.99 -48.72
N LEU A 6 -31.78 33.45 -48.17
CA LEU A 6 -31.22 33.11 -46.85
C LEU A 6 -31.76 31.84 -46.17
N PHE A 7 -30.88 30.86 -45.91
CA PHE A 7 -30.98 29.96 -44.76
C PHE A 7 -29.59 29.79 -44.13
N ILE A 8 -29.37 30.51 -43.04
CA ILE A 8 -28.23 30.33 -42.14
C ILE A 8 -28.50 29.03 -41.37
N ALA A 9 -27.78 27.96 -41.70
CA ALA A 9 -27.76 26.77 -40.87
C ALA A 9 -26.91 27.06 -39.63
N LEU A 10 -27.56 27.59 -38.59
CA LEU A 10 -27.06 27.64 -37.22
C LEU A 10 -26.91 26.20 -36.73
N THR A 11 -25.80 25.54 -37.05
CA THR A 11 -25.42 24.29 -36.40
C THR A 11 -24.93 24.63 -35.00
N SER A 12 -25.82 24.53 -34.01
CA SER A 12 -25.50 24.58 -32.59
C SER A 12 -24.33 23.66 -32.28
N VAL A 13 -23.17 24.23 -32.00
CA VAL A 13 -22.06 23.52 -31.38
C VAL A 13 -22.45 23.29 -29.93
N PHE A 14 -22.96 22.10 -29.61
CA PHE A 14 -23.11 21.65 -28.24
C PHE A 14 -21.70 21.44 -27.65
N VAL A 15 -21.19 22.46 -26.97
CA VAL A 15 -19.98 22.33 -26.14
C VAL A 15 -20.38 21.55 -24.90
N ALA A 16 -20.19 20.23 -24.94
CA ALA A 16 -20.30 19.38 -23.75
C ALA A 16 -19.11 19.68 -22.83
N VAL A 17 -19.29 20.60 -21.88
CA VAL A 17 -18.34 20.83 -20.79
C VAL A 17 -18.48 19.65 -19.83
N SER A 18 -17.70 18.59 -20.07
CA SER A 18 -17.57 17.48 -19.13
C SER A 18 -16.95 18.02 -17.85
N ALA A 19 -17.78 18.22 -16.82
CA ALA A 19 -17.32 18.48 -15.47
C ALA A 19 -16.48 17.27 -15.02
N MET A 20 -15.17 17.47 -14.89
CA MET A 20 -14.29 16.50 -14.25
C MET A 20 -14.64 16.51 -12.77
N SER A 21 -15.59 15.67 -12.38
CA SER A 21 -15.81 15.30 -10.99
C SER A 21 -14.57 14.55 -10.52
N GLY A 22 -13.60 15.31 -10.00
CA GLY A 22 -12.51 14.74 -9.22
C GLY A 22 -13.12 14.09 -7.99
N ALA A 23 -13.32 12.77 -8.05
CA ALA A 23 -13.50 11.98 -6.84
C ALA A 23 -12.21 12.14 -6.05
N VAL A 24 -12.23 13.01 -5.04
CA VAL A 24 -11.23 12.99 -3.97
C VAL A 24 -11.39 11.63 -3.31
N HIS A 25 -10.58 10.66 -3.75
CA HIS A 25 -10.43 9.44 -3.01
C HIS A 25 -9.94 9.85 -1.62
N ALA A 26 -10.75 9.53 -0.61
CA ALA A 26 -10.28 9.50 0.76
C ALA A 26 -9.24 8.37 0.83
N ASP A 27 -8.01 8.68 0.40
CA ASP A 27 -6.90 7.79 0.52
C ASP A 27 -6.75 7.54 2.01
N LYS A 28 -7.11 6.33 2.44
CA LYS A 28 -6.66 5.84 3.73
C LYS A 28 -5.14 5.79 3.63
N PHE A 29 -4.50 6.86 4.09
CA PHE A 29 -3.06 7.00 4.24
C PHE A 29 -2.46 5.90 5.13
N SER A 30 -3.29 5.06 5.76
CA SER A 30 -2.86 3.93 6.59
C SER A 30 -3.73 2.69 6.45
N LYS A 31 -3.10 1.52 6.62
CA LYS A 31 -3.77 0.21 6.70
C LYS A 31 -3.19 -0.63 7.82
N ILE A 32 -4.09 -1.23 8.59
CA ILE A 32 -3.74 -2.19 9.65
C ILE A 32 -3.83 -3.61 9.10
N TYR A 33 -2.76 -4.37 9.27
CA TYR A 33 -2.68 -5.79 8.98
C TYR A 33 -2.63 -6.57 10.28
N ASN A 34 -3.71 -7.30 10.58
CA ASN A 34 -3.76 -8.22 11.71
C ASN A 34 -3.20 -9.57 11.30
N ASN A 35 -2.39 -10.18 12.17
CA ASN A 35 -1.73 -11.46 11.94
C ASN A 35 -1.05 -11.56 10.56
N PRO A 36 -0.15 -10.60 10.22
CA PRO A 36 0.39 -10.47 8.87
C PRO A 36 1.12 -11.74 8.41
N LYS A 37 1.04 -12.02 7.11
CA LYS A 37 1.65 -13.18 6.46
C LYS A 37 2.39 -12.81 5.20
N VAL A 38 3.47 -13.56 4.92
CA VAL A 38 4.14 -13.61 3.62
C VAL A 38 3.90 -15.02 3.05
N GLY A 39 3.13 -15.10 1.96
CA GLY A 39 2.57 -16.37 1.52
C GLY A 39 1.68 -17.00 2.61
N SER A 40 1.91 -18.27 2.92
CA SER A 40 1.19 -19.00 3.98
C SER A 40 1.75 -18.79 5.39
N LYS A 41 2.91 -18.13 5.53
CA LYS A 41 3.67 -18.09 6.77
C LYS A 41 3.47 -16.79 7.52
N ARG A 42 3.37 -16.86 8.86
CA ARG A 42 3.29 -15.67 9.71
C ARG A 42 4.54 -14.82 9.59
N LEU A 43 4.37 -13.51 9.64
CA LEU A 43 5.46 -12.56 9.71
C LEU A 43 6.05 -12.55 11.13
N ASP A 44 7.36 -12.72 11.22
CA ASP A 44 8.14 -12.53 12.44
C ASP A 44 9.11 -11.34 12.27
N GLY A 45 9.97 -11.10 13.26
CA GLY A 45 10.98 -10.04 13.22
C GLY A 45 12.28 -10.37 12.50
N CYS A 46 12.39 -11.51 11.81
CA CYS A 46 13.64 -12.01 11.27
C CYS A 46 13.94 -11.41 9.89
N TYR A 47 15.01 -10.59 9.77
CA TYR A 47 15.18 -9.71 8.61
C TYR A 47 16.24 -10.15 7.58
N SER A 48 17.53 -10.19 7.94
CA SER A 48 18.63 -10.29 6.94
C SER A 48 19.60 -11.46 7.11
N PHE A 49 19.59 -12.15 8.26
CA PHE A 49 20.26 -13.44 8.46
C PHE A 49 19.56 -14.21 9.59
N PRO A 50 19.78 -15.53 9.75
CA PRO A 50 19.27 -16.28 10.89
C PRO A 50 19.69 -15.65 12.23
N GLY A 51 18.73 -15.11 12.97
CA GLY A 51 18.97 -14.43 14.25
C GLY A 51 18.97 -12.89 14.18
N SER A 52 18.86 -12.31 12.98
CA SER A 52 18.63 -10.86 12.83
C SER A 52 17.20 -10.48 13.20
N CYS A 53 16.88 -10.45 14.50
CA CYS A 53 15.58 -10.02 15.02
C CYS A 53 15.44 -8.49 14.96
N LYS A 54 15.20 -7.97 13.76
CA LYS A 54 15.07 -6.55 13.42
C LYS A 54 13.61 -6.27 12.99
N SER A 55 12.71 -6.31 13.96
CA SER A 55 11.26 -6.25 13.72
C SER A 55 10.81 -5.00 12.96
N GLN A 56 11.38 -3.82 13.23
CA GLN A 56 11.01 -2.61 12.48
C GLN A 56 11.36 -2.72 10.99
N GLN A 57 12.57 -3.19 10.65
CA GLN A 57 13.02 -3.35 9.27
C GLN A 57 12.17 -4.36 8.51
N GLN A 58 11.87 -5.49 9.17
CA GLN A 58 11.01 -6.54 8.61
C GLN A 58 9.56 -6.06 8.43
N ALA A 59 9.03 -5.24 9.35
CA ALA A 59 7.71 -4.61 9.22
C ALA A 59 7.68 -3.57 8.07
N ASN A 60 8.72 -2.76 7.94
CA ASN A 60 8.86 -1.82 6.83
C ASN A 60 8.87 -2.53 5.48
N ALA A 61 9.68 -3.58 5.35
CA ALA A 61 9.75 -4.38 4.13
C ALA A 61 8.40 -5.05 3.82
N PHE A 62 7.66 -5.51 4.85
CA PHE A 62 6.30 -6.01 4.68
C PHE A 62 5.37 -4.93 4.11
N CYS A 63 5.41 -3.71 4.66
CA CYS A 63 4.59 -2.61 4.15
C CYS A 63 4.95 -2.21 2.72
N GLN A 64 6.24 -2.19 2.38
CA GLN A 64 6.73 -1.93 1.03
C GLN A 64 6.24 -2.98 0.03
N MET A 65 6.29 -4.27 0.40
CA MET A 65 5.70 -5.35 -0.39
C MET A 65 4.18 -5.19 -0.59
N LYS A 66 3.48 -4.48 0.30
CA LYS A 66 2.05 -4.16 0.20
C LYS A 66 1.74 -2.85 -0.55
N GLY A 67 2.76 -2.15 -1.04
CA GLY A 67 2.60 -0.87 -1.75
C GLY A 67 2.56 0.36 -0.84
N TYR A 68 2.90 0.22 0.44
CA TYR A 68 3.01 1.31 1.40
C TYR A 68 4.48 1.75 1.57
N ALA A 69 4.70 2.91 2.18
CA ALA A 69 6.05 3.45 2.34
C ALA A 69 6.85 2.72 3.43
N PHE A 70 6.24 2.59 4.60
CA PHE A 70 6.85 2.04 5.81
C PHE A 70 5.79 1.60 6.82
N ALA A 71 6.23 0.91 7.87
CA ALA A 71 5.39 0.59 9.02
C ALA A 71 5.50 1.71 10.06
N SER A 72 4.40 2.41 10.34
CA SER A 72 4.38 3.45 11.37
C SER A 72 4.33 2.87 12.79
N ASP A 73 3.77 1.66 12.93
CA ASP A 73 3.62 0.98 14.21
C ASP A 73 3.49 -0.54 14.01
N PHE A 74 3.87 -1.33 15.01
CA PHE A 74 3.62 -2.77 15.02
C PHE A 74 3.47 -3.30 16.45
N SER A 75 2.75 -4.41 16.58
CA SER A 75 2.66 -5.17 17.82
C SER A 75 3.21 -6.57 17.59
N ALA A 76 3.95 -7.08 18.57
CA ALA A 76 4.55 -8.41 18.52
C ALA A 76 4.33 -9.14 19.84
N THR A 77 4.40 -10.47 19.79
CA THR A 77 4.32 -11.34 20.97
C THR A 77 5.63 -12.08 21.18
N ASN A 78 5.93 -12.39 22.45
CA ASN A 78 7.06 -13.24 22.85
C ASN A 78 6.88 -14.71 22.43
N LYS A 79 5.88 -15.05 21.59
CA LYS A 79 5.92 -16.29 20.83
C LYS A 79 7.11 -16.19 19.89
N PHE A 80 8.21 -16.77 20.33
CA PHE A 80 9.44 -16.87 19.60
C PHE A 80 9.23 -17.64 18.30
N GLY A 81 10.04 -17.27 17.31
CA GLY A 81 9.93 -17.52 15.88
C GLY A 81 9.13 -18.74 15.52
N MET A 82 8.08 -18.53 14.72
CA MET A 82 7.61 -19.63 13.90
C MET A 82 8.76 -19.96 12.96
N TYR A 83 9.32 -21.16 13.12
CA TYR A 83 10.34 -21.63 12.21
C TYR A 83 9.83 -21.49 10.78
N GLN A 84 10.73 -21.07 9.90
CA GLN A 84 10.51 -20.94 8.48
C GLN A 84 9.83 -19.66 7.99
N ALA A 85 9.65 -18.62 8.81
CA ALA A 85 9.17 -17.32 8.32
C ALA A 85 10.07 -16.76 7.20
N LYS A 86 9.47 -16.04 6.24
CA LYS A 86 10.21 -15.44 5.12
C LYS A 86 10.94 -14.19 5.60
N ARG A 87 12.26 -14.18 5.45
CA ARG A 87 13.12 -13.01 5.68
C ARG A 87 13.00 -12.08 4.48
N LEU A 88 12.60 -10.83 4.71
CA LEU A 88 12.36 -9.88 3.62
C LEU A 88 13.60 -9.05 3.25
N GLY A 89 14.69 -9.12 4.05
CA GLY A 89 15.94 -8.42 3.75
C GLY A 89 16.78 -9.09 2.66
N ASP A 90 16.71 -10.43 2.55
CA ASP A 90 17.51 -11.20 1.58
C ASP A 90 16.72 -12.34 0.91
N GLY A 91 15.43 -12.49 1.23
CA GLY A 91 14.59 -13.55 0.71
C GLY A 91 14.84 -14.94 1.32
N GLY A 92 15.67 -15.07 2.35
CA GLY A 92 15.92 -16.36 2.98
C GLY A 92 14.80 -16.80 3.92
N THR A 93 15.06 -17.89 4.64
CA THR A 93 14.15 -18.47 5.63
C THR A 93 14.68 -18.20 7.03
N CYS A 94 13.81 -17.85 7.98
CA CYS A 94 14.20 -17.71 9.37
C CYS A 94 14.28 -19.07 10.06
N THR A 95 15.47 -19.39 10.56
CA THR A 95 15.73 -20.59 11.36
C THR A 95 15.99 -20.26 12.82
N ALA A 96 15.86 -18.98 13.21
CA ALA A 96 16.04 -18.50 14.57
C ALA A 96 14.71 -18.04 15.20
N SER A 97 14.75 -17.84 16.51
CA SER A 97 13.59 -17.50 17.34
C SER A 97 13.44 -15.98 17.50
N CYS A 98 12.69 -15.32 16.62
CA CYS A 98 12.33 -13.89 16.75
C CYS A 98 10.87 -13.69 17.18
N THR A 99 10.48 -12.52 17.67
CA THR A 99 9.07 -12.27 18.04
C THR A 99 8.16 -12.30 16.82
N VAL A 100 6.96 -12.88 16.99
CA VAL A 100 5.94 -12.95 15.93
C VAL A 100 5.08 -11.69 15.95
N MET A 101 4.91 -11.05 14.79
CA MET A 101 4.06 -9.86 14.66
C MET A 101 2.59 -10.25 14.69
N THR A 102 1.81 -9.57 15.53
CA THR A 102 0.36 -9.72 15.65
C THR A 102 -0.40 -8.63 14.93
N ARG A 103 0.23 -7.46 14.75
CA ARG A 103 -0.34 -6.31 14.04
C ARG A 103 0.78 -5.49 13.40
N VAL A 104 0.56 -5.01 12.17
CA VAL A 104 1.44 -4.03 11.50
C VAL A 104 0.56 -2.91 10.93
N VAL A 105 0.93 -1.65 11.18
CA VAL A 105 0.28 -0.48 10.58
C VAL A 105 1.19 0.06 9.49
N CYS A 106 0.74 -0.07 8.25
CA CYS A 106 1.42 0.46 7.09
C CYS A 106 0.85 1.83 6.73
N VAL A 107 1.71 2.76 6.34
CA VAL A 107 1.31 4.11 5.92
C VAL A 107 1.86 4.44 4.53
N ALA A 108 1.06 5.15 3.73
CA ALA A 108 1.48 5.64 2.42
C ALA A 108 2.57 6.72 2.59
N LYS A 109 3.38 6.95 1.56
CA LYS A 109 4.15 8.19 1.51
C LYS A 109 3.10 9.28 1.39
N GLY A 110 3.10 10.25 2.31
CA GLY A 110 2.28 11.44 2.10
C GLY A 110 2.63 11.96 0.72
N HIS A 111 1.64 12.08 -0.16
CA HIS A 111 1.79 12.96 -1.32
C HIS A 111 1.99 14.35 -0.73
N ASP A 112 3.25 14.75 -0.75
CA ASP A 112 3.82 16.09 -0.69
C ASP A 112 2.79 17.18 -0.34
N TYR A 113 2.83 17.65 0.91
CA TYR A 113 2.44 19.02 1.21
C TYR A 113 3.62 19.92 0.78
N GLU A 114 3.68 20.22 -0.52
CA GLU A 114 4.34 21.40 -1.08
C GLU A 114 3.30 22.51 -1.31
#